data_AF-A0A7C9ERM0-F1
#
_entry.id   AF-A0A7C9ERM0-F1
#
_cell.length_a   1.000
_cell.length_b   1.000
_cell.length_c   1.000
_cell.angle_alpha   90.00
_cell.angle_beta   90.00
_cell.angle_gamma   90.00
#
_symmetry.space_group_name_H-M   'P 1'
#
loop_
_entity.id
_entity.type
_entity.pdbx_description
1 polymer ?
#
loop_
_entity_poly.entity_id
_entity_poly.type
_entity_poly.pdbx_seq_one_letter_code
_entity_poly.pdbx_strand_id
1 'polypeptide(L)'
;MLRSFSLTKASFISTSTRRGFFSFSRMDLRNCSVKMETERAEKKVKLSSSRGALIVLEGLDRSGKTSQSTKLLSYIGGLGYPAELWRFPDRNTSVGRMISSYLSNQTQLDDQTIHLLYSANRWEKRLLMEDKLKTGTTLIVDRYSYSGVAFSSAKGL
;
A
#
# COMPACT_ATOMS: atom_id res chain seq x y z
N MET A 1 36.78 -14.70 -12.47
CA MET A 1 35.71 -13.79 -12.92
C MET A 1 35.07 -13.22 -11.64
N LEU A 2 35.69 -12.20 -11.03
CA LEU A 2 35.34 -10.76 -11.11
C LEU A 2 33.89 -10.50 -10.61
N ARG A 3 33.58 -9.69 -9.58
CA ARG A 3 34.31 -8.73 -8.74
C ARG A 3 33.53 -8.51 -7.42
N SER A 4 34.26 -8.34 -6.33
CA SER A 4 33.80 -7.67 -5.10
C SER A 4 33.52 -6.19 -5.39
N PHE A 5 32.46 -5.62 -4.79
CA PHE A 5 32.21 -4.18 -4.79
C PHE A 5 32.16 -3.64 -3.36
N SER A 6 33.12 -2.76 -3.11
CA SER A 6 33.33 -1.91 -1.95
C SER A 6 32.23 -0.85 -1.82
N LEU A 7 31.68 -0.69 -0.61
CA LEU A 7 30.85 0.46 -0.24
C LEU A 7 31.75 1.54 0.37
N THR A 8 31.94 2.62 -0.40
CA THR A 8 32.75 3.77 -0.02
C THR A 8 31.92 4.79 0.77
N LYS A 9 32.60 5.44 1.72
CA LYS A 9 32.17 6.47 2.68
C LYS A 9 31.22 7.54 2.12
N ALA A 10 30.19 7.87 2.92
CA ALA A 10 29.44 9.13 2.79
C ALA A 10 30.27 10.29 3.38
N SER A 11 30.40 11.37 2.60
CA SER A 11 31.13 12.59 2.98
C SER A 11 30.15 13.70 3.36
N PHE A 12 30.42 14.32 4.50
CA PHE A 12 29.81 15.52 5.04
C PHE A 12 30.14 16.74 4.16
N ILE A 13 29.17 17.62 3.85
CA ILE A 13 29.46 18.97 3.34
C ILE A 13 28.59 20.02 4.04
N SER A 14 29.31 21.02 4.53
CA SER A 14 28.95 22.21 5.30
C SER A 14 28.01 23.18 4.57
N THR A 15 27.20 23.88 5.35
CA THR A 15 26.48 25.09 4.97
C THR A 15 27.45 26.25 4.72
N SER A 16 27.18 27.06 3.69
CA SER A 16 27.88 28.31 3.39
C SER A 16 26.85 29.42 3.22
N THR A 17 26.74 30.26 4.24
CA THR A 17 25.99 31.52 4.23
C THR A 17 26.71 32.54 3.37
N ARG A 18 26.12 32.97 2.25
CA ARG A 18 26.56 34.19 1.55
C ARG A 18 25.57 35.32 1.84
N ARG A 19 26.04 36.31 2.60
CA ARG A 19 25.43 37.63 2.76
C ARG A 19 25.62 38.40 1.44
N GLY A 20 24.53 38.67 0.75
CA GLY A 20 24.48 39.64 -0.35
C GLY A 20 24.25 41.04 0.20
N PHE A 21 25.25 41.90 0.04
CA PHE A 21 25.21 43.33 0.31
C PHE A 21 24.48 43.99 -0.87
N PHE A 22 23.32 44.60 -0.66
CA PHE A 22 22.66 45.43 -1.68
C PHE A 22 22.69 46.89 -1.25
N SER A 23 23.35 47.70 -2.08
CA SER A 23 23.40 49.16 -2.02
C SER A 23 22.00 49.75 -2.17
N PHE A 24 21.57 50.51 -1.16
CA PHE A 24 20.25 51.15 -1.13
C PHE A 24 20.32 52.54 -1.78
N SER A 25 19.98 52.62 -3.06
CA SER A 25 19.69 53.90 -3.71
C SER A 25 18.24 54.29 -3.42
N ARG A 26 18.10 55.48 -2.84
CA ARG A 26 16.88 56.15 -2.39
C ARG A 26 15.81 56.19 -3.51
N MET A 27 14.67 55.54 -3.30
CA MET A 27 13.46 55.75 -4.11
C MET A 27 12.23 55.93 -3.22
N ASP A 28 11.33 56.74 -3.77
CA ASP A 28 10.34 57.63 -3.15
C ASP A 28 9.19 56.87 -2.45
N LEU A 29 8.82 57.30 -1.24
CA LEU A 29 7.71 56.75 -0.45
C LEU A 29 6.43 57.51 -0.77
N ARG A 30 5.69 57.11 -1.80
CA ARG A 30 4.30 57.54 -2.00
C ARG A 30 3.40 56.40 -2.51
N ASN A 31 2.49 55.98 -1.64
CA ASN A 31 1.28 55.17 -1.86
C ASN A 31 1.41 53.83 -2.60
N CYS A 32 1.37 52.72 -1.85
CA CYS A 32 0.68 51.52 -2.33
C CYS A 32 0.11 50.72 -1.15
N SER A 33 -1.18 50.41 -1.26
CA SER A 33 -2.00 49.73 -0.28
C SER A 33 -1.61 48.25 -0.16
N VAL A 34 -1.84 47.70 1.03
CA VAL A 34 -1.62 46.30 1.46
C VAL A 34 -2.12 45.29 0.44
N LYS A 35 -1.24 44.38 -0.01
CA LYS A 35 -1.56 42.94 -0.20
C LYS A 35 -0.33 42.10 0.15
N MET A 36 -0.35 41.49 1.32
CA MET A 36 0.48 40.32 1.60
C MET A 36 -0.13 39.15 0.83
N GLU A 37 0.43 38.82 -0.32
CA GLU A 37 0.23 37.49 -0.90
C GLU A 37 1.12 36.52 -0.12
N THR A 38 0.51 35.84 0.85
CA THR A 38 1.04 34.57 1.36
C THR A 38 1.12 33.61 0.19
N GLU A 39 2.28 33.54 -0.46
CA GLU A 39 2.65 32.46 -1.36
C GLU A 39 2.79 31.16 -0.54
N ARG A 40 1.65 30.56 -0.16
CA ARG A 40 1.61 29.13 0.08
C ARG A 40 1.75 28.50 -1.29
N ALA A 41 3.00 28.31 -1.69
CA ALA A 41 3.36 27.43 -2.78
C ALA A 41 2.61 26.12 -2.57
N GLU A 42 1.54 25.93 -3.34
CA GLU A 42 0.99 24.63 -3.62
C GLU A 42 2.11 23.87 -4.33
N LYS A 43 2.97 23.25 -3.54
CA LYS A 43 3.80 22.13 -3.95
C LYS A 43 2.81 21.02 -4.29
N LYS A 44 2.18 21.13 -5.46
CA LYS A 44 1.52 20.02 -6.14
C LYS A 44 2.65 19.06 -6.44
N VAL A 45 2.91 18.17 -5.48
CA VAL A 45 3.88 17.10 -5.60
C VAL A 45 3.51 16.40 -6.89
N LYS A 46 4.35 16.57 -7.90
CA LYS A 46 4.29 15.80 -9.12
C LYS A 46 4.67 14.38 -8.69
N LEU A 47 3.68 13.64 -8.19
CA LEU A 47 3.81 12.23 -7.87
C LEU A 47 4.34 11.59 -9.16
N SER A 48 5.62 11.21 -9.15
CA SER A 48 6.08 10.14 -10.03
C SER A 48 5.03 9.04 -9.97
N SER A 49 4.64 8.46 -11.10
CA SER A 49 3.59 7.43 -11.20
C SER A 49 3.97 6.14 -10.43
N SER A 50 4.09 6.24 -9.12
CA SER A 50 4.45 5.14 -8.25
C SER A 50 3.23 4.26 -8.12
N ARG A 51 3.43 2.96 -8.36
CA ARG A 51 2.42 1.95 -8.10
C ARG A 51 1.90 2.05 -6.65
N GLY A 52 0.68 1.58 -6.44
CA GLY A 52 0.12 1.39 -5.11
C GLY A 52 0.90 0.35 -4.30
N ALA A 53 0.75 0.41 -2.98
CA ALA A 53 1.27 -0.61 -2.07
C ALA A 53 0.32 -1.81 -1.98
N LEU A 54 0.86 -3.00 -1.74
CA LEU A 54 0.10 -4.17 -1.35
C LEU A 54 0.37 -4.43 0.13
N ILE A 55 -0.62 -4.19 0.98
CA ILE A 55 -0.52 -4.31 2.44
C ILE A 55 -1.37 -5.51 2.86
N VAL A 56 -0.73 -6.55 3.38
CA VAL A 56 -1.43 -7.77 3.82
C VAL A 56 -1.49 -7.81 5.35
N LEU A 57 -2.68 -8.05 5.90
CA LEU A 57 -2.89 -8.31 7.32
C LEU A 57 -3.13 -9.80 7.51
N GLU A 58 -2.23 -10.44 8.25
CA GLU A 58 -2.29 -11.86 8.62
C GLU A 58 -2.48 -12.02 10.13
N GLY A 59 -2.90 -13.21 10.56
CA GLY A 59 -3.07 -13.53 11.97
C GLY A 59 -4.20 -14.53 12.24
N LEU A 60 -4.24 -15.03 13.47
CA LEU A 60 -5.21 -16.02 13.94
C LEU A 60 -6.65 -15.53 13.84
N ASP A 61 -7.60 -16.44 13.97
CA ASP A 61 -9.02 -16.09 14.02
C ASP A 61 -9.30 -15.13 15.19
N ARG A 62 -10.19 -14.16 14.95
CA ARG A 62 -10.58 -13.12 15.93
C ARG A 62 -9.45 -12.19 16.42
N SER A 63 -8.26 -12.21 15.79
CA SER A 63 -7.15 -11.26 16.07
C SER A 63 -7.42 -9.80 15.68
N GLY A 64 -8.61 -9.46 15.18
CA GLY A 64 -8.98 -8.08 14.85
C GLY A 64 -8.58 -7.60 13.45
N LYS A 65 -8.08 -8.46 12.57
CA LYS A 65 -7.68 -8.11 11.18
C LYS A 65 -8.69 -7.24 10.44
N THR A 66 -9.96 -7.66 10.39
CA THR A 66 -11.05 -6.90 9.77
C THR A 66 -11.16 -5.48 10.32
N SER A 67 -11.09 -5.33 11.65
CA SER A 67 -11.19 -4.02 12.28
C SER A 67 -10.01 -3.12 11.90
N GLN A 68 -8.80 -3.68 11.92
CA GLN A 68 -7.58 -2.95 11.59
C GLN A 68 -7.49 -2.60 10.10
N SER A 69 -7.88 -3.51 9.21
CA SER A 69 -7.89 -3.26 7.77
C SER A 69 -8.89 -2.18 7.38
N THR A 70 -10.07 -2.14 8.01
CA THR A 70 -11.06 -1.07 7.80
C THR A 70 -10.57 0.26 8.32
N LYS A 71 -9.97 0.31 9.53
CA LYS A 71 -9.37 1.54 10.07
C LYS A 71 -8.25 2.08 9.18
N LEU A 72 -7.40 1.18 8.67
CA LEU A 72 -6.32 1.55 7.76
C LEU A 72 -6.86 2.12 6.44
N LEU A 73 -7.92 1.52 5.87
CA LEU A 73 -8.58 2.05 4.68
C LEU A 73 -9.08 3.47 4.91
N SER A 74 -9.80 3.71 6.00
CA SER A 74 -10.31 5.04 6.36
C SER A 74 -9.19 6.04 6.58
N TYR A 75 -8.09 5.63 7.22
CA TYR A 75 -6.92 6.49 7.43
C TYR A 75 -6.26 6.90 6.11
N ILE A 76 -5.97 5.95 5.22
CA ILE A 76 -5.34 6.23 3.91
C ILE A 76 -6.27 7.09 3.04
N GLY A 77 -7.57 6.79 3.02
CA GLY A 77 -8.58 7.58 2.32
C GLY A 77 -8.69 9.01 2.88
N GLY A 78 -8.60 9.18 4.20
CA GLY A 78 -8.59 10.50 4.86
C GLY A 78 -7.36 11.35 4.52
N LEU A 79 -6.26 10.72 4.10
CA LEU A 79 -5.08 11.40 3.58
C LEU A 79 -5.18 11.75 2.07
N GLY A 80 -6.26 11.34 1.40
CA GLY A 80 -6.50 11.61 -0.02
C GLY A 80 -5.82 10.62 -0.98
N TYR A 81 -5.31 9.48 -0.47
CA TYR A 81 -4.71 8.45 -1.32
C TYR A 81 -5.73 7.39 -1.75
N PRO A 82 -5.67 6.91 -3.00
CA PRO A 82 -6.55 5.83 -3.46
C PRO A 82 -6.18 4.51 -2.77
N ALA A 83 -7.17 3.90 -2.12
CA ALA A 83 -7.02 2.60 -1.48
C ALA A 83 -8.30 1.76 -1.57
N GLU A 84 -8.14 0.44 -1.61
CA GLU A 84 -9.23 -0.53 -1.59
C GLU A 84 -8.98 -1.63 -0.55
N LEU A 85 -10.06 -2.13 0.05
CA LEU A 85 -10.01 -3.25 0.99
C LEU A 85 -10.47 -4.53 0.30
N TRP A 86 -9.60 -5.53 0.32
CA TRP A 86 -9.79 -6.84 -0.28
C TRP A 86 -9.67 -7.92 0.81
N ARG A 87 -10.27 -9.09 0.58
CA ARG A 87 -10.24 -10.21 1.52
C ARG A 87 -10.13 -11.53 0.78
N PHE A 88 -9.34 -12.46 1.32
CA PHE A 88 -9.33 -13.84 0.87
C PHE A 88 -9.82 -14.82 1.97
N PRO A 89 -10.54 -15.89 1.58
CA PRO A 89 -11.03 -16.17 0.23
C PRO A 89 -12.13 -15.19 -0.20
N ASP A 90 -12.17 -14.82 -1.48
CA ASP A 90 -13.29 -14.07 -2.06
C ASP A 90 -14.45 -15.02 -2.33
N ARG A 91 -15.40 -15.04 -1.40
CA ARG A 91 -16.58 -15.92 -1.38
C ARG A 91 -17.61 -15.61 -2.47
N ASN A 92 -17.47 -14.52 -3.22
CA ASN A 92 -18.39 -14.16 -4.30
C ASN A 92 -18.09 -14.91 -5.61
N THR A 93 -16.88 -15.45 -5.76
CA THR A 93 -16.48 -16.25 -6.94
C THR A 93 -17.07 -17.65 -6.88
N SER A 94 -17.10 -18.37 -8.01
CA SER A 94 -17.49 -19.80 -8.03
C SER A 94 -16.59 -20.64 -7.12
N VAL A 95 -15.27 -20.43 -7.18
CA VAL A 95 -14.29 -21.09 -6.30
C VAL A 95 -14.47 -20.71 -4.84
N GLY A 96 -14.73 -19.43 -4.57
CA GLY A 96 -15.02 -18.94 -3.22
C GLY A 96 -16.28 -19.55 -2.61
N ARG A 97 -17.31 -19.82 -3.43
CA ARG A 97 -18.51 -20.54 -2.99
C ARG A 97 -18.18 -22.00 -2.65
N MET A 98 -17.36 -22.68 -3.45
CA MET A 98 -16.89 -24.05 -3.13
C MET A 98 -16.12 -24.09 -1.81
N ILE A 99 -15.20 -23.14 -1.58
CA ILE A 99 -14.49 -23.00 -0.29
C ILE A 99 -15.47 -22.75 0.85
N SER A 100 -16.50 -21.93 0.62
CA SER A 100 -17.50 -21.62 1.66
C SER A 100 -18.32 -22.84 2.06
N SER A 101 -18.74 -23.67 1.09
CA SER A 101 -19.45 -24.94 1.35
C SER A 101 -18.59 -25.95 2.09
N TYR A 102 -17.29 -25.98 1.82
CA TYR A 102 -16.36 -26.80 2.59
C TYR A 102 -16.27 -26.33 4.05
N LEU A 103 -16.06 -25.03 4.28
CA LEU A 103 -15.96 -24.47 5.64
C LEU A 103 -17.25 -24.59 6.45
N SER A 104 -18.41 -24.70 5.79
CA SER A 104 -19.71 -24.93 6.45
C SER A 104 -20.06 -26.41 6.60
N ASN A 105 -19.12 -27.33 6.31
CA ASN A 105 -19.32 -28.79 6.34
C ASN A 105 -20.46 -29.28 5.43
N GLN A 106 -20.82 -28.53 4.39
CA GLN A 106 -21.85 -28.93 3.42
C GLN A 106 -21.32 -29.90 2.37
N THR A 107 -20.02 -29.90 2.13
CA THR A 107 -19.35 -30.75 1.14
C THR A 107 -18.11 -31.36 1.76
N GLN A 108 -17.90 -32.67 1.56
CA GLN A 108 -16.62 -33.29 1.86
C GLN A 108 -15.67 -33.09 0.68
N LEU A 109 -14.54 -32.45 0.94
CA LEU A 109 -13.41 -32.34 0.02
C LEU A 109 -12.17 -32.80 0.78
N ASP A 110 -11.23 -33.42 0.08
CA ASP A 110 -9.93 -33.74 0.66
C ASP A 110 -9.12 -32.45 0.93
N ASP A 111 -8.21 -32.54 1.89
CA ASP A 111 -7.43 -31.38 2.35
C ASP A 111 -6.50 -30.82 1.26
N GLN A 112 -6.06 -31.66 0.31
CA GLN A 112 -5.21 -31.22 -0.81
C GLN A 112 -6.03 -30.38 -1.80
N THR A 113 -7.24 -30.82 -2.12
CA THR A 113 -8.16 -30.10 -3.00
C THR A 113 -8.52 -28.74 -2.42
N ILE A 114 -8.87 -28.65 -1.13
CA ILE A 114 -9.19 -27.33 -0.54
C ILE A 114 -7.98 -26.39 -0.54
N HIS A 115 -6.76 -26.91 -0.31
CA HIS A 115 -5.53 -26.10 -0.42
C HIS A 115 -5.36 -25.52 -1.84
N LEU A 116 -5.59 -26.34 -2.87
CA LEU A 116 -5.54 -25.90 -4.26
C LEU A 116 -6.62 -24.87 -4.58
N LEU A 117 -7.84 -25.04 -4.06
CA LEU A 117 -8.93 -24.07 -4.24
C LEU A 117 -8.59 -22.72 -3.61
N TYR A 118 -7.97 -22.68 -2.43
CA TYR A 118 -7.48 -21.43 -1.83
C TYR A 118 -6.42 -20.73 -2.69
N SER A 119 -5.57 -21.49 -3.38
CA SER A 119 -4.59 -20.95 -4.31
C SER A 119 -5.25 -20.44 -5.59
N ALA A 120 -6.18 -21.21 -6.17
CA ALA A 120 -6.96 -20.82 -7.34
C ALA A 120 -7.73 -19.52 -7.11
N ASN A 121 -8.39 -19.37 -5.96
CA ASN A 121 -9.16 -18.18 -5.60
C ASN A 121 -8.32 -16.89 -5.57
N ARG A 122 -7.04 -16.99 -5.19
CA ARG A 122 -6.08 -15.87 -5.24
C ARG A 122 -5.64 -15.58 -6.67
N TRP A 123 -5.39 -16.63 -7.45
CA TRP A 123 -4.99 -16.53 -8.85
C TRP A 123 -6.04 -15.85 -9.73
N GLU A 124 -7.34 -16.13 -9.50
CA GLU A 124 -8.45 -15.47 -10.20
C GLU A 124 -8.42 -13.94 -10.06
N LYS A 125 -7.87 -13.44 -8.95
CA LYS A 125 -7.77 -12.01 -8.64
C LYS A 125 -6.47 -11.35 -9.10
N ARG A 126 -5.46 -12.14 -9.50
CA ARG A 126 -4.10 -11.66 -9.78
C ARG A 126 -4.07 -10.50 -10.77
N LEU A 127 -4.70 -10.65 -11.94
CA LEU A 127 -4.65 -9.65 -13.00
C LEU A 127 -5.26 -8.31 -12.54
N LEU A 128 -6.40 -8.36 -11.84
CA LEU A 128 -7.04 -7.17 -11.29
C LEU A 128 -6.19 -6.51 -10.20
N MET A 129 -5.55 -7.31 -9.33
CA MET A 129 -4.63 -6.78 -8.32
C MET A 129 -3.45 -6.05 -8.97
N GLU A 130 -2.83 -6.68 -9.98
CA GLU A 130 -1.70 -6.08 -10.70
C GLU A 130 -2.10 -4.76 -11.38
N ASP A 131 -3.28 -4.71 -12.00
CA ASP A 131 -3.80 -3.49 -12.65
C ASP A 131 -4.05 -2.35 -11.64
N LYS A 132 -4.74 -2.65 -10.52
CA LYS A 132 -4.98 -1.68 -9.44
C LYS A 132 -3.69 -1.13 -8.84
N LEU A 133 -2.71 -2.01 -8.60
CA LEU A 133 -1.42 -1.58 -8.09
C LEU A 133 -0.70 -0.70 -9.13
N LYS A 134 -0.66 -1.09 -10.41
CA LYS A 134 -0.02 -0.30 -11.47
C LYS A 134 -0.65 1.08 -11.65
N THR A 135 -1.97 1.20 -11.47
CA THR A 135 -2.70 2.48 -11.55
C THR A 135 -2.56 3.36 -10.30
N GLY A 136 -1.82 2.91 -9.29
CA GLY A 136 -1.51 3.70 -8.09
C GLY A 136 -2.43 3.41 -6.89
N THR A 137 -3.41 2.52 -7.01
CA THR A 137 -4.31 2.16 -5.91
C THR A 137 -3.63 1.23 -4.92
N THR A 138 -3.59 1.63 -3.66
CA THR A 138 -3.11 0.77 -2.57
C THR A 138 -4.14 -0.30 -2.23
N LEU A 139 -3.71 -1.56 -2.16
CA LEU A 139 -4.58 -2.68 -1.80
C LEU A 139 -4.27 -3.12 -0.37
N ILE A 140 -5.27 -3.02 0.51
CA ILE A 140 -5.23 -3.56 1.86
C ILE A 140 -5.93 -4.92 1.82
N VAL A 141 -5.24 -6.00 2.19
CA VAL A 141 -5.72 -7.37 2.01
C VAL A 141 -5.82 -8.07 3.37
N ASP A 142 -7.03 -8.46 3.75
CA ASP A 142 -7.29 -9.31 4.91
C ASP A 142 -7.14 -10.78 4.52
N ARG A 143 -6.04 -11.40 4.99
CA ARG A 143 -5.53 -12.73 4.64
C ARG A 143 -5.06 -12.89 3.20
N TYR A 144 -3.93 -13.56 3.01
CA TYR A 144 -3.39 -13.89 1.70
C TYR A 144 -2.68 -15.25 1.73
N SER A 145 -1.46 -15.34 1.18
CA SER A 145 -0.73 -16.61 1.05
C SER A 145 -0.32 -17.25 2.36
N TYR A 146 0.01 -16.46 3.38
CA TYR A 146 0.48 -17.00 4.65
C TYR A 146 -0.64 -17.70 5.42
N SER A 147 -1.87 -17.17 5.37
CA SER A 147 -3.04 -17.88 5.88
C SER A 147 -3.22 -19.26 5.23
N GLY A 148 -2.99 -19.37 3.92
CA GLY A 148 -3.10 -20.65 3.19
C GLY A 148 -2.05 -21.68 3.61
N VAL A 149 -0.79 -21.26 3.74
CA VAL A 149 0.31 -22.13 4.21
C VAL A 149 0.03 -22.60 5.64
N ALA A 150 -0.28 -21.67 6.55
CA ALA A 150 -0.53 -22.00 7.95
C ALA A 150 -1.70 -22.98 8.13
N PHE A 151 -2.80 -22.77 7.39
CA PHE A 151 -3.98 -23.64 7.49
C PHE A 151 -3.71 -25.04 6.91
N SER A 152 -2.95 -25.15 5.83
CA SER A 152 -2.60 -26.44 5.24
C SER A 152 -1.59 -27.21 6.08
N SER A 153 -0.56 -26.54 6.62
CA SER A 153 0.38 -27.20 7.54
C SER A 153 -0.30 -27.68 8.82
N ALA A 154 -1.29 -26.94 9.34
CA ALA A 154 -2.09 -27.38 10.49
C ALA A 154 -2.92 -28.65 10.21
N LYS A 155 -3.16 -28.98 8.95
CA LYS A 155 -3.86 -30.20 8.50
C LYS A 155 -2.92 -31.34 8.11
N GLY A 156 -1.60 -31.14 8.23
CA GLY A 156 -0.61 -32.16 7.91
C GLY A 156 -0.23 -32.25 6.42
N LEU A 157 -0.42 -31.16 5.67
CA LEU A 157 0.05 -31.02 4.29
C LEU A 157 1.43 -30.35 4.19
#